data_AF-A0A7D9DPL9-F1
#
_entry.id   AF-A0A7D9DPL9-F1
#
_cell.length_a   1.000
_cell.length_b   1.000
_cell.length_c   1.000
_cell.angle_alpha   90.00
_cell.angle_beta   90.00
_cell.angle_gamma   90.00
#
_symmetry.space_group_name_H-M   'P 1'
#
loop_
_entity.id
_entity.type
_entity.pdbx_description
1 polymer ?
#
loop_
_entity_poly.entity_id
_entity_poly.type
_entity_poly.pdbx_seq_one_letter_code
_entity_poly.pdbx_strand_id
1 'polypeptide(L)'
;MMKYADDTNISEYITDQAENSSLQEVTNSIVDWSERNIFQLNPSKCKEFVVSFKRNEPNIPPISINQSQIERADKISILGLTITKDLKWNDHVEKIVNKASQRIYLLKQLRRFGLDAGNLKCFYVASIRSILEYSCQVFHYGLPQYLSDVIERIQKRALRIIYPQLSYQDALC
;
A
#
# COMPACT_ATOMS: atom_id res chain seq x y z
N MET A 1 2.40 -15.47 10.82
CA MET A 1 2.21 -14.19 11.54
C MET A 1 3.29 -13.23 11.09
N MET A 2 2.92 -12.01 10.68
CA MET A 2 3.87 -10.94 10.33
C MET A 2 3.60 -9.73 11.23
N LYS A 3 4.66 -9.19 11.83
CA LYS A 3 4.58 -8.09 12.81
C LYS A 3 5.50 -6.94 12.42
N TYR A 4 5.02 -5.72 12.58
CA TYR A 4 5.81 -4.50 12.47
C TYR A 4 5.32 -3.50 13.53
N ALA A 5 6.18 -3.13 14.48
CA ALA A 5 5.78 -2.34 15.66
C ALA A 5 4.54 -2.96 16.37
N ASP A 6 3.44 -2.22 16.46
CA ASP A 6 2.15 -2.65 17.00
C ASP A 6 1.26 -3.36 15.95
N ASP A 7 1.49 -3.13 14.66
CA ASP A 7 0.75 -3.79 13.58
C ASP A 7 1.09 -5.27 13.51
N THR A 8 0.06 -6.11 13.66
CA THR A 8 0.17 -7.57 13.59
C THR A 8 -0.82 -8.11 12.58
N ASN A 9 -0.32 -8.90 11.63
CA ASN A 9 -1.11 -9.54 10.58
C ASN A 9 -1.02 -11.06 10.73
N ILE A 10 -2.18 -11.69 10.72
CA ILE A 10 -2.34 -13.15 10.64
C ILE A 10 -3.06 -13.48 9.33
N SER A 11 -2.66 -14.59 8.71
CA SER A 11 -3.19 -15.01 7.42
C SER A 11 -3.26 -16.53 7.41
N GLU A 12 -4.34 -17.06 6.85
CA GLU A 12 -4.57 -18.48 6.65
C GLU A 12 -4.93 -18.72 5.19
N TYR A 13 -4.47 -19.84 4.63
CA TYR A 13 -4.94 -20.29 3.32
C TYR A 13 -6.13 -21.24 3.53
N ILE A 14 -7.28 -20.87 2.99
CA ILE A 14 -8.54 -21.58 3.18
C ILE A 14 -8.88 -22.37 1.91
N THR A 15 -9.11 -23.68 2.05
CA THR A 15 -9.54 -24.58 0.97
C THR A 15 -11.08 -24.61 0.86
N ASP A 16 -11.67 -25.60 0.18
CA ASP A 16 -13.14 -25.69 0.02
C ASP A 16 -13.91 -25.87 1.34
N GLN A 17 -13.24 -26.28 2.41
CA GLN A 17 -13.81 -26.38 3.76
C GLN A 17 -13.60 -25.06 4.53
N ALA A 18 -14.22 -23.98 4.06
CA ALA A 18 -14.11 -22.65 4.68
C ALA A 18 -14.60 -22.60 6.15
N GLU A 19 -15.45 -23.55 6.53
CA GLU A 19 -15.96 -23.70 7.90
C GLU A 19 -14.88 -24.17 8.90
N ASN A 20 -13.74 -24.70 8.42
CA ASN A 20 -12.65 -25.20 9.27
C ASN A 20 -11.53 -24.17 9.48
N SER A 21 -11.81 -22.86 9.29
CA SER A 21 -10.81 -21.82 9.53
C SER A 21 -10.35 -21.80 10.99
N SER A 22 -9.04 -21.91 11.21
CA SER A 22 -8.42 -21.80 12.53
C SER A 22 -8.19 -20.35 12.95
N LEU A 23 -8.49 -19.37 12.08
CA LEU A 23 -8.16 -17.97 12.29
C LEU A 23 -8.84 -17.37 13.53
N GLN A 24 -10.05 -17.82 13.89
CA GLN A 24 -10.72 -17.38 15.11
C GLN A 24 -10.03 -17.89 16.38
N GLU A 25 -9.55 -19.14 16.39
CA GLU A 25 -8.81 -19.72 17.52
C GLU A 25 -7.47 -19.00 17.73
N VAL A 26 -6.77 -18.71 16.62
CA VAL A 26 -5.55 -17.91 16.63
C VAL A 26 -5.83 -16.49 17.13
N THR A 27 -6.94 -15.88 16.70
CA THR A 27 -7.36 -14.55 17.17
C THR A 27 -7.63 -14.54 18.67
N ASN A 28 -8.34 -15.54 19.19
CA ASN A 28 -8.58 -15.69 20.63
C ASN A 28 -7.26 -15.83 21.41
N SER A 29 -6.32 -16.63 20.90
CA SER A 29 -5.00 -16.78 21.52
C SER A 29 -4.22 -15.45 21.57
N ILE A 30 -4.38 -14.59 20.56
CA ILE A 30 -3.76 -13.26 20.52
C ILE A 30 -4.45 -12.33 21.52
N VAL A 31 -5.78 -12.38 21.65
CA VAL A 31 -6.53 -11.63 22.68
C VAL A 31 -6.04 -12.02 24.07
N ASP A 32 -5.99 -13.32 24.39
CA ASP A 32 -5.54 -13.82 25.69
C ASP A 32 -4.08 -13.45 25.98
N TRP A 33 -3.22 -13.47 24.97
CA TRP A 33 -1.84 -13.02 25.11
C TRP A 33 -1.78 -11.51 25.35
N SER A 34 -2.55 -10.73 24.61
CA SER A 34 -2.64 -9.27 24.72
C SER A 34 -3.03 -8.86 26.14
N GLU A 35 -4.10 -9.44 26.67
CA GLU A 35 -4.60 -9.15 28.01
C GLU A 35 -3.58 -9.50 29.11
N ARG A 36 -2.94 -10.69 29.01
CA ARG A 36 -1.87 -11.10 29.94
C ARG A 36 -0.67 -10.17 29.92
N ASN A 37 -0.43 -9.47 28.81
CA ASN A 37 0.67 -8.52 28.65
C ASN A 37 0.22 -7.06 28.80
N ILE A 38 -0.98 -6.81 29.37
CA ILE A 38 -1.51 -5.46 29.63
C ILE A 38 -1.58 -4.63 28.34
N PHE A 39 -1.85 -5.29 27.22
CA PHE A 39 -2.09 -4.66 25.93
C PHE A 39 -3.58 -4.83 25.57
N GLN A 40 -4.22 -3.74 25.15
CA GLN A 40 -5.62 -3.77 24.75
C GLN A 40 -5.72 -3.67 23.23
N LEU A 41 -6.22 -4.72 22.59
CA LEU A 41 -6.55 -4.67 21.17
C LEU A 41 -7.67 -3.66 20.94
N ASN A 42 -7.61 -2.97 19.80
CA ASN A 42 -8.66 -2.05 19.37
C ASN A 42 -9.43 -2.68 18.19
N PRO A 43 -10.60 -3.31 18.42
CA PRO A 43 -11.36 -3.98 17.37
C PRO A 43 -11.71 -3.07 16.19
N SER A 44 -11.90 -1.76 16.43
CA SER A 44 -12.24 -0.80 15.37
C SER A 44 -11.09 -0.57 14.36
N LYS A 45 -9.85 -0.82 14.78
CA LYS A 45 -8.66 -0.75 13.93
C LYS A 45 -8.33 -2.10 13.27
N CYS A 46 -8.82 -3.21 13.84
CA CYS A 46 -8.67 -4.53 13.25
C CYS A 46 -9.61 -4.69 12.05
N LYS A 47 -9.10 -5.29 10.98
CA LYS A 47 -9.87 -5.57 9.77
C LYS A 47 -9.70 -7.03 9.40
N GLU A 48 -10.78 -7.65 8.99
CA GLU A 48 -10.73 -8.92 8.28
C GLU A 48 -10.56 -8.61 6.79
N PHE A 49 -9.65 -9.30 6.11
CA PHE A 49 -9.40 -9.12 4.69
C PHE A 49 -9.38 -10.48 4.00
N VAL A 50 -10.32 -10.68 3.09
CA VAL A 50 -10.53 -11.95 2.39
C VAL A 50 -10.27 -11.75 0.90
N VAL A 51 -9.44 -12.62 0.33
CA VAL A 51 -9.17 -12.66 -1.11
C VAL A 51 -9.64 -14.00 -1.65
N SER A 52 -10.51 -13.96 -2.66
CA SER A 52 -11.00 -15.17 -3.35
C SER A 52 -11.23 -14.86 -4.84
N PHE A 53 -10.80 -15.79 -5.68
CA PHE A 53 -11.06 -15.78 -7.12
C PHE A 53 -12.08 -16.85 -7.54
N LYS A 54 -12.73 -17.51 -6.57
CA LYS A 54 -13.82 -18.45 -6.85
C LYS A 54 -15.01 -17.68 -7.42
N ARG A 55 -15.75 -18.31 -8.34
CA ARG A 55 -16.94 -17.71 -8.97
C ARG A 55 -18.02 -17.35 -7.93
N ASN A 56 -18.14 -18.17 -6.90
CA ASN A 56 -19.02 -17.91 -5.77
C ASN A 56 -18.15 -17.48 -4.58
N GLU A 57 -18.58 -16.44 -3.87
CA GLU A 57 -17.88 -16.01 -2.66
C GLU A 57 -17.87 -17.15 -1.63
N PRO A 58 -16.71 -17.46 -1.03
CA PRO A 58 -16.63 -18.48 -0.01
C PRO A 58 -17.38 -18.00 1.23
N ASN A 59 -18.21 -18.88 1.79
CA ASN A 59 -18.88 -18.62 3.05
C ASN A 59 -17.88 -18.77 4.21
N ILE A 60 -17.13 -17.71 4.51
CA ILE A 60 -16.15 -17.67 5.60
C ILE A 60 -16.82 -17.01 6.82
N PRO A 61 -16.86 -17.67 7.99
CA PRO A 61 -17.38 -17.09 9.22
C PRO A 61 -16.66 -15.77 9.57
N PRO A 62 -17.37 -14.74 10.06
CA PRO A 62 -16.75 -13.47 10.43
C PRO A 62 -15.89 -13.62 11.69
N ILE A 63 -14.75 -12.93 11.72
CA ILE A 63 -13.87 -12.90 12.88
C ILE A 63 -14.40 -11.94 13.94
N SER A 64 -14.31 -12.34 15.20
CA SER A 64 -14.71 -11.53 16.35
C SER A 64 -13.56 -11.32 17.33
N ILE A 65 -13.47 -10.12 17.89
CA ILE A 65 -12.57 -9.74 18.99
C ILE A 65 -13.46 -9.23 20.13
N ASN A 66 -13.30 -9.78 21.34
CA ASN A 66 -14.12 -9.42 22.52
C ASN A 66 -15.63 -9.44 22.22
N GLN A 67 -16.09 -10.51 21.56
CA GLN A 67 -17.49 -10.70 21.12
C GLN A 67 -18.02 -9.66 20.11
N SER A 68 -17.16 -8.78 19.61
CA SER A 68 -17.49 -7.80 18.56
C SER A 68 -16.90 -8.26 17.23
N GLN A 69 -17.75 -8.37 16.20
CA GLN A 69 -17.31 -8.70 14.85
C GLN A 69 -16.43 -7.57 14.29
N ILE A 70 -15.28 -7.92 13.73
CA ILE A 70 -14.42 -6.95 13.05
C ILE A 70 -14.93 -6.71 11.63
N GLU A 71 -14.68 -5.51 11.10
CA GLU A 71 -15.10 -5.16 9.75
C GLU A 71 -14.35 -5.99 8.71
N ARG A 72 -15.10 -6.66 7.84
CA ARG A 72 -14.59 -7.26 6.62
C ARG A 72 -14.40 -6.18 5.56
N ALA A 73 -13.14 -5.86 5.26
CA ALA A 73 -12.79 -4.78 4.35
C ALA A 73 -12.49 -5.29 2.94
N ASP A 74 -12.96 -4.57 1.93
CA ASP A 74 -12.61 -4.81 0.52
C ASP A 74 -11.22 -4.27 0.15
N LYS A 75 -10.64 -3.43 1.02
CA LYS A 75 -9.30 -2.86 0.87
C LYS A 75 -8.63 -2.72 2.23
N ILE A 76 -7.34 -3.01 2.28
CA ILE A 76 -6.52 -2.86 3.47
C ILE A 76 -5.26 -2.05 3.16
N SER A 77 -4.77 -1.29 4.14
CA SER A 77 -3.46 -0.63 4.06
C SER A 77 -2.48 -1.32 5.00
N ILE A 78 -1.42 -1.90 4.45
CA ILE A 78 -0.35 -2.57 5.20
C ILE A 78 0.93 -1.81 4.94
N LEU A 79 1.49 -1.19 5.98
CA LEU A 79 2.73 -0.40 5.89
C LEU A 79 2.71 0.66 4.77
N GLY A 80 1.55 1.22 4.43
CA GLY A 80 1.41 2.20 3.35
C GLY A 80 1.16 1.62 1.96
N LEU A 81 1.25 0.30 1.78
CA LEU A 81 0.76 -0.40 0.59
C LEU A 81 -0.76 -0.58 0.70
N THR A 82 -1.51 -0.26 -0.36
CA THR A 82 -2.96 -0.51 -0.41
C THR A 82 -3.19 -1.79 -1.21
N ILE A 83 -3.89 -2.76 -0.62
CA ILE A 83 -4.25 -4.01 -1.28
C ILE A 83 -5.78 -4.08 -1.34
N THR A 84 -6.32 -4.37 -2.51
CA THR A 84 -7.76 -4.56 -2.74
C THR A 84 -8.09 -6.04 -2.89
N LYS A 85 -9.34 -6.43 -2.60
CA LYS A 85 -9.77 -7.84 -2.66
C LYS A 85 -9.58 -8.50 -4.02
N ASP A 86 -9.62 -7.70 -5.09
CA ASP A 86 -9.41 -8.15 -6.47
C ASP A 86 -7.93 -8.14 -6.89
N LEU A 87 -7.03 -7.83 -5.95
CA LEU A 87 -5.58 -7.70 -6.13
C LEU A 87 -5.18 -6.76 -7.28
N LYS A 88 -6.02 -5.77 -7.60
CA LYS A 88 -5.69 -4.71 -8.54
C LYS A 88 -4.92 -3.59 -7.86
N TRP A 89 -4.10 -2.90 -8.63
CA TRP A 89 -3.22 -1.85 -8.12
C TRP A 89 -3.74 -0.43 -8.33
N ASN A 90 -4.93 -0.26 -8.90
CA ASN A 90 -5.50 1.05 -9.24
C ASN A 90 -5.55 2.00 -8.03
N ASP A 91 -6.15 1.57 -6.92
CA ASP A 91 -6.26 2.35 -5.69
C ASP A 91 -4.88 2.71 -5.11
N HIS A 92 -3.93 1.77 -5.17
CA HIS A 92 -2.58 2.00 -4.69
C HIS A 92 -1.86 3.05 -5.55
N VAL A 93 -1.90 2.88 -6.88
CA VAL A 93 -1.25 3.77 -7.84
C VAL A 93 -1.86 5.17 -7.77
N GLU A 94 -3.17 5.29 -7.70
CA GLU A 94 -3.85 6.58 -7.52
C GLU A 94 -3.36 7.28 -6.24
N LYS A 95 -3.30 6.56 -5.12
CA LYS A 95 -2.84 7.12 -3.84
C LYS A 95 -1.40 7.64 -3.91
N ILE A 96 -0.45 6.87 -4.45
CA ILE A 96 0.96 7.31 -4.55
C ILE A 96 1.14 8.42 -5.58
N VAL A 97 0.40 8.40 -6.70
CA VAL A 97 0.45 9.43 -7.74
C VAL A 97 -0.12 10.75 -7.25
N ASN A 98 -1.22 10.72 -6.49
CA ASN A 98 -1.78 11.92 -5.86
C ASN A 98 -0.79 12.54 -4.86
N LYS A 99 -0.16 11.72 -4.01
CA LYS A 99 0.86 12.18 -3.06
C LYS A 99 2.08 12.74 -3.78
N ALA A 100 2.57 12.07 -4.82
CA ALA A 100 3.71 12.53 -5.62
C ALA A 100 3.38 13.82 -6.41
N SER A 101 2.16 13.96 -6.92
CA SER A 101 1.71 15.16 -7.63
C SER A 101 1.73 16.41 -6.75
N GLN A 102 1.38 16.29 -5.47
CA GLN A 102 1.55 17.39 -4.51
C GLN A 102 3.03 17.78 -4.35
N ARG A 103 3.95 16.81 -4.36
CA ARG A 103 5.39 17.07 -4.29
C ARG A 103 5.97 17.66 -5.57
N ILE A 104 5.40 17.34 -6.74
CA ILE A 104 5.74 17.99 -8.01
C ILE A 104 5.40 19.49 -7.97
N TYR A 105 4.30 19.89 -7.34
CA TYR A 105 3.99 21.30 -7.16
C TYR A 105 5.08 22.01 -6.35
N LEU A 106 5.55 21.39 -5.26
CA LEU A 106 6.68 21.93 -4.47
C LEU A 106 7.97 21.99 -5.28
N LEU A 107 8.29 20.96 -6.06
CA LEU A 107 9.45 20.97 -6.97
C LEU A 107 9.39 22.15 -7.95
N LYS A 108 8.20 22.45 -8.49
CA LYS A 108 7.99 23.60 -9.38
C LYS A 108 8.21 24.93 -8.64
N GLN A 109 7.79 25.05 -7.38
CA GLN A 109 8.07 26.24 -6.57
C GLN A 109 9.55 26.40 -6.29
N LEU A 110 10.25 25.34 -5.89
CA LEU A 110 11.69 25.34 -5.66
C LEU A 110 12.46 25.79 -6.92
N ARG A 111 12.05 25.31 -8.11
CA ARG A 111 12.63 25.78 -9.37
C ARG A 111 12.43 27.28 -9.58
N ARG A 112 11.24 27.81 -9.25
CA ARG A 112 10.93 29.25 -9.36
C ARG A 112 11.75 30.10 -8.38
N PHE A 113 12.09 29.55 -7.22
CA PHE A 113 13.00 30.19 -6.26
C PHE A 113 14.48 30.13 -6.70
N GLY A 114 14.79 29.56 -7.87
CA GLY A 114 16.12 29.59 -8.45
C GLY A 114 17.05 28.49 -7.97
N LEU A 115 16.55 27.41 -7.37
CA LEU A 115 17.39 26.27 -7.02
C LEU A 115 18.01 25.64 -8.28
N ASP A 116 19.28 25.27 -8.16
CA ASP A 116 20.03 24.59 -9.20
C ASP A 116 19.53 23.16 -9.43
N ALA A 117 19.92 22.57 -10.56
CA ALA A 117 19.43 21.27 -10.98
C ALA A 117 19.85 20.13 -10.02
N GLY A 118 21.00 20.25 -9.34
CA GLY A 118 21.49 19.26 -8.38
C GLY A 118 20.58 19.19 -7.16
N ASN A 119 20.28 20.34 -6.55
CA ASN A 119 19.36 20.41 -5.41
C ASN A 119 17.94 19.96 -5.77
N LEU A 120 17.46 20.31 -6.97
CA LEU A 120 16.15 19.85 -7.45
C LEU A 120 16.10 18.33 -7.70
N LYS A 121 17.20 17.75 -8.21
CA LYS A 121 17.35 16.29 -8.33
C LYS A 121 17.34 15.61 -6.97
N CYS A 122 18.07 16.15 -6.00
CA CYS A 122 18.06 15.65 -4.61
C CYS A 122 16.64 15.66 -4.03
N PHE A 123 15.91 16.77 -4.20
CA PHE A 123 14.52 16.85 -3.77
C PHE A 123 13.63 15.81 -4.45
N TYR A 124 13.76 15.64 -5.76
CA TYR A 124 13.01 14.62 -6.52
C TYR A 124 13.29 13.21 -6.00
N VAL A 125 14.56 12.83 -5.83
CA VAL A 125 14.91 11.49 -5.33
C VAL A 125 14.35 11.28 -3.92
N ALA A 126 14.57 12.23 -3.02
CA ALA A 126 14.19 12.10 -1.62
C ALA A 126 12.68 12.18 -1.36
N SER A 127 11.94 12.99 -2.14
CA SER A 127 10.55 13.34 -1.83
C SER A 127 9.51 12.87 -2.85
N ILE A 128 9.90 12.55 -4.09
CA ILE A 128 8.99 12.12 -5.15
C ILE A 128 9.25 10.66 -5.49
N ARG A 129 10.49 10.33 -5.89
CA ARG A 129 10.88 8.97 -6.28
C ARG A 129 10.68 7.98 -5.12
N SER A 130 11.06 8.38 -3.92
CA SER A 130 10.84 7.60 -2.69
C SER A 130 9.37 7.23 -2.45
N ILE A 131 8.41 8.05 -2.90
CA ILE A 131 6.97 7.76 -2.79
C ILE A 131 6.54 6.76 -3.87
N LEU A 132 7.01 6.96 -5.11
CA LEU A 132 6.62 6.14 -6.26
C LEU A 132 7.21 4.73 -6.21
N GLU A 133 8.41 4.58 -5.65
CA GLU A 133 9.12 3.30 -5.60
C GLU A 133 8.96 2.58 -4.25
N TYR A 134 8.29 3.20 -3.27
CA TYR A 134 8.03 2.56 -1.99
C TYR A 134 7.24 1.26 -2.18
N SER A 135 7.78 0.14 -1.72
CA SER A 135 7.17 -1.20 -1.88
C SER A 135 7.01 -1.66 -3.33
N CYS A 136 7.79 -1.13 -4.28
CA CYS A 136 7.75 -1.54 -5.69
C CYS A 136 8.00 -3.04 -5.89
N GLN A 137 8.81 -3.67 -5.02
CA GLN A 137 9.04 -5.12 -5.00
C GLN A 137 7.71 -5.93 -5.04
N VAL A 138 6.65 -5.40 -4.44
CA VAL A 138 5.36 -6.09 -4.29
C VAL A 138 4.46 -5.85 -5.48
N PHE A 139 4.28 -4.60 -5.89
CA PHE A 139 3.27 -4.26 -6.91
C PHE A 139 3.83 -4.22 -8.33
N HIS A 140 5.13 -3.98 -8.52
CA HIS A 140 5.69 -3.65 -9.84
C HIS A 140 5.45 -4.75 -10.89
N TYR A 141 5.67 -6.02 -10.51
CA TYR A 141 5.44 -7.16 -11.39
C TYR A 141 3.95 -7.40 -11.72
N GLY A 142 3.04 -6.94 -10.86
CA GLY A 142 1.61 -7.06 -11.06
C GLY A 142 0.97 -5.84 -11.75
N LEU A 143 1.75 -4.81 -12.09
CA LEU A 143 1.21 -3.59 -12.70
C LEU A 143 0.87 -3.80 -14.18
N PRO A 144 -0.39 -3.52 -14.58
CA PRO A 144 -0.71 -3.34 -15.99
C PRO A 144 0.03 -2.14 -16.59
N GLN A 145 0.33 -2.21 -17.89
CA GLN A 145 1.05 -1.16 -18.61
C GLN A 145 0.44 0.25 -18.40
N TYR A 146 -0.89 0.36 -18.45
CA TYR A 146 -1.55 1.66 -18.30
C TYR A 146 -1.30 2.30 -16.92
N LEU A 147 -1.12 1.51 -15.84
CA LEU A 147 -0.77 2.02 -14.52
C LEU A 147 0.72 2.37 -14.44
N SER A 148 1.58 1.56 -15.06
CA SER A 148 3.02 1.88 -15.22
C SER A 148 3.19 3.25 -15.90
N ASP A 149 2.44 3.49 -16.98
CA ASP A 149 2.43 4.77 -17.70
C ASP A 149 1.93 5.95 -16.84
N VAL A 150 1.06 5.71 -15.85
CA VAL A 150 0.62 6.75 -14.91
C VAL A 150 1.78 7.16 -13.99
N ILE A 151 2.47 6.19 -13.39
CA ILE A 151 3.64 6.46 -12.52
C ILE A 151 4.72 7.18 -13.32
N GLU A 152 5.00 6.67 -14.51
CA GLU A 152 6.03 7.17 -15.41
C GLU A 152 5.78 8.62 -15.86
N ARG A 153 4.52 9.02 -16.03
CA ARG A 153 4.16 10.42 -16.32
C ARG A 153 4.60 11.39 -15.22
N ILE A 154 4.59 10.97 -13.95
CA ILE A 154 5.08 11.81 -12.85
C ILE A 154 6.60 11.99 -12.96
N GLN A 155 7.34 10.93 -13.27
CA GLN A 155 8.80 10.98 -13.46
C GLN A 155 9.17 11.91 -14.63
N LYS A 156 8.51 11.73 -15.78
CA LYS A 156 8.66 12.61 -16.96
C LYS A 156 8.40 14.08 -16.64
N ARG A 157 7.35 14.36 -15.86
CA ARG A 157 7.01 15.71 -15.43
C ARG A 157 8.07 16.30 -14.51
N ALA A 158 8.62 15.52 -13.58
CA ALA A 158 9.74 15.95 -12.73
C ALA A 158 10.98 16.27 -13.58
N LEU A 159 11.35 15.38 -14.51
CA LEU A 159 12.52 15.58 -15.37
C LEU A 159 12.43 16.90 -16.14
N ARG A 160 11.30 17.20 -16.77
CA ARG A 160 11.09 18.47 -17.52
C ARG A 160 11.23 19.72 -16.65
N ILE A 161 10.97 19.63 -15.35
CA ILE A 161 11.14 20.76 -14.42
C ILE A 161 12.62 20.94 -14.06
N ILE A 162 13.34 19.84 -13.85
CA ILE A 162 14.74 19.85 -13.40
C ILE A 162 15.69 20.15 -14.57
N TYR A 163 15.47 19.48 -15.70
CA TYR A 163 16.30 19.53 -16.90
C TYR A 163 15.43 19.82 -18.15
N PRO A 164 15.02 21.08 -18.39
CA PRO A 164 14.12 21.41 -19.49
C PRO A 164 14.66 21.08 -20.89
N GLN A 165 15.99 21.02 -21.03
CA GLN A 165 16.69 20.80 -22.29
C GLN A 165 17.04 19.31 -22.53
N LEU A 166 16.86 18.45 -21.54
CA LEU A 166 17.18 17.02 -21.65
C LEU A 166 15.94 16.27 -22.10
N SER A 167 16.04 15.52 -23.20
CA SER A 167 14.94 14.66 -23.62
C SER A 167 14.79 13.49 -22.64
N TYR A 168 13.58 12.95 -22.53
CA TYR A 168 13.34 11.82 -21.63
C TYR A 168 14.06 10.55 -22.07
N GLN A 169 14.21 10.36 -23.38
CA GLN A 169 14.92 9.20 -23.93
C GLN A 169 16.41 9.28 -23.58
N ASP A 170 17.00 10.47 -23.67
CA ASP A 170 18.42 10.69 -23.34
C ASP A 170 18.71 10.57 -21.83
N ALA A 171 17.69 10.74 -20.98
CA ALA A 171 17.83 10.61 -19.53
C ALA A 171 17.72 9.17 -19.01
N LEU A 172 17.21 8.25 -19.83
CA LEU A 172 17.07 6.83 -19.50
C LEU A 172 18.28 5.99 -19.93
N CYS A 173 19.05 6.48 -20.92
CA CYS A 173 20.30 5.90 -21.39
C CYS A 173 21.45 6.23 -20.44
#